data_AF-A0A9D6ERU3-F1
#
_entry.id   AF-A0A9D6ERU3-F1
#
_cell.length_a   1.000
_cell.length_b   1.000
_cell.length_c   1.000
_cell.angle_alpha   90.00
_cell.angle_beta   90.00
_cell.angle_gamma   90.00
#
_symmetry.space_group_name_H-M   'P 1'
#
loop_
_entity.id
_entity.type
_entity.pdbx_description
1 polymer ?
#
loop_
_entity_poly.entity_id
_entity_poly.type
_entity_poly.pdbx_seq_one_letter_code
_entity_poly.pdbx_strand_id
1 'polypeptide(L)'
;MSNLERLTESRDRALQVLPGYLFVAWLLLIISLTSGCTTPYVQGRAALRQGRYYEAASHFQQALAQNPDRADALIGLGVSRYKMSAFDEAVEALGRVVVHYPKRREARLYLGLSYLRKGEIGPAEEQLAALAALKPHPRLVAQMDRALRLLRVEYPPSEELRAFIAASLEDELEWEREVREAEVTRPVYVEPFWRFGLVRCFQDRLGRLICL
;
A
#
# COMPACT_ATOMS: atom_id res chain seq x y z
N MET A 1 -67.03 28.36 -15.83
CA MET A 1 -65.84 27.88 -15.08
C MET A 1 -64.62 28.22 -15.93
N SER A 2 -63.84 29.19 -15.47
CA SER A 2 -62.96 29.99 -16.32
C SER A 2 -61.61 29.30 -16.57
N ASN A 3 -61.02 29.51 -17.74
CA ASN A 3 -59.71 28.96 -18.13
C ASN A 3 -58.57 29.27 -17.13
N LEU A 4 -58.76 30.24 -16.22
CA LEU A 4 -57.79 30.64 -15.19
C LEU A 4 -57.68 29.63 -14.03
N GLU A 5 -58.74 28.90 -13.69
CA GLU A 5 -58.70 27.88 -12.62
C GLU A 5 -57.91 26.62 -13.04
N ARG A 6 -58.02 26.22 -14.32
CA ARG A 6 -57.22 25.11 -14.87
C ARG A 6 -55.72 25.40 -14.97
N LEU A 7 -55.35 26.68 -15.14
CA LEU A 7 -53.95 27.09 -15.21
C LEU A 7 -53.29 27.24 -13.83
N THR A 8 -54.07 27.49 -12.79
CA THR A 8 -53.57 27.55 -11.40
C THR A 8 -53.37 26.15 -10.82
N GLU A 9 -54.30 25.22 -11.09
CA GLU A 9 -54.19 23.82 -10.67
C GLU A 9 -53.00 23.08 -11.33
N SER A 10 -52.69 23.39 -12.60
CA SER A 10 -51.52 22.82 -13.28
C SER A 10 -50.19 23.38 -12.78
N ARG A 11 -50.16 24.65 -12.36
CA ARG A 11 -48.98 25.31 -11.77
C ARG A 11 -48.66 24.79 -10.37
N ASP A 12 -49.69 24.53 -9.55
CA ASP A 12 -49.51 24.06 -8.17
C ASP A 12 -49.05 22.59 -8.12
N ARG A 13 -49.47 21.75 -9.07
CA ARG A 13 -48.92 20.38 -9.21
C ARG A 13 -47.43 20.39 -9.60
N ALA A 14 -46.99 21.34 -10.42
CA ALA A 14 -45.58 21.47 -10.78
C ALA A 14 -44.72 21.92 -9.57
N LEU A 15 -45.26 22.74 -8.67
CA LEU A 15 -44.58 23.22 -7.48
C LEU A 15 -44.39 22.15 -6.38
N GLN A 16 -45.28 21.14 -6.31
CA GLN A 16 -45.19 20.06 -5.32
C GLN A 16 -44.12 18.99 -5.60
N VAL A 17 -43.64 18.86 -6.85
CA VAL A 17 -42.64 17.83 -7.24
C VAL A 17 -41.18 18.35 -7.19
N LEU A 18 -41.01 19.68 -7.15
CA LEU A 18 -39.72 20.36 -7.07
C LEU A 18 -38.85 19.98 -5.84
N PRO A 19 -39.39 19.75 -4.63
CA PRO A 19 -38.58 19.38 -3.47
C PRO A 19 -37.86 18.04 -3.64
N GLY A 20 -38.53 17.05 -4.25
CA GLY A 20 -37.96 15.74 -4.53
C GLY A 20 -36.86 15.80 -5.60
N TYR A 21 -37.06 16.63 -6.64
CA TYR A 21 -36.06 16.80 -7.69
C TYR A 21 -34.80 17.52 -7.19
N LEU A 22 -34.96 18.53 -6.32
CA LEU A 22 -33.85 19.22 -5.66
C LEU A 22 -33.08 18.28 -4.72
N PHE A 23 -33.76 17.41 -3.98
CA PHE A 23 -33.14 16.41 -3.13
C PHE A 23 -32.34 15.37 -3.94
N VAL A 24 -32.91 14.88 -5.04
CA VAL A 24 -32.20 13.95 -5.95
C VAL A 24 -31.02 14.64 -6.63
N ALA A 25 -31.17 15.89 -7.07
CA ALA A 25 -30.06 16.67 -7.63
C ALA A 25 -28.95 16.91 -6.61
N TRP A 26 -29.30 17.18 -5.34
CA TRP A 26 -28.35 17.34 -4.25
C TRP A 26 -27.66 16.02 -3.87
N LEU A 27 -28.39 14.90 -3.89
CA LEU A 27 -27.84 13.56 -3.73
C LEU A 27 -26.87 13.20 -4.86
N LEU A 28 -27.21 13.50 -6.12
CA LEU A 28 -26.34 13.28 -7.27
C LEU A 28 -25.10 14.18 -7.23
N LEU A 29 -25.23 15.43 -6.74
CA LEU A 29 -24.11 16.33 -6.51
C LEU A 29 -23.17 15.80 -5.43
N ILE A 30 -23.72 15.30 -4.30
CA ILE A 30 -22.93 14.67 -3.24
C ILE A 30 -22.26 13.39 -3.74
N ILE A 31 -22.98 12.53 -4.44
CA ILE A 31 -22.43 11.30 -5.02
C ILE A 31 -21.31 11.64 -5.99
N SER A 32 -21.47 12.68 -6.83
CA SER A 32 -20.43 13.16 -7.75
C SER A 32 -19.21 13.71 -6.99
N LEU A 33 -19.42 14.43 -5.89
CA LEU A 33 -18.34 14.92 -5.01
C LEU A 33 -17.63 13.79 -4.25
N THR A 34 -18.33 12.73 -3.87
CA THR A 34 -17.73 11.59 -3.15
C THR A 34 -17.07 10.56 -4.06
N SER A 35 -17.50 10.46 -5.32
CA SER A 35 -16.99 9.47 -6.28
C SER A 35 -15.54 9.75 -6.73
N GLY A 36 -15.01 10.95 -6.46
CA GLY A 36 -13.68 11.39 -6.88
C GLY A 36 -12.60 11.44 -5.78
N CYS A 37 -12.92 11.11 -4.51
CA CYS A 37 -11.95 11.23 -3.41
C CYS A 37 -11.00 10.03 -3.29
N THR A 38 -10.37 9.59 -4.38
CA THR A 38 -9.19 8.73 -4.25
C THR A 38 -8.02 9.59 -3.78
N THR A 39 -7.55 9.39 -2.55
CA THR A 39 -6.39 10.13 -2.05
C THR A 39 -5.17 9.91 -2.96
N PRO A 40 -4.29 10.91 -3.16
CA PRO A 40 -3.08 10.75 -3.97
C PRO A 40 -2.24 9.54 -3.53
N TYR A 41 -2.22 9.23 -2.24
CA TYR A 41 -1.58 8.01 -1.72
C TYR A 41 -2.15 6.71 -2.32
N VAL A 42 -3.47 6.59 -2.45
CA VAL A 42 -4.11 5.39 -3.02
C VAL A 42 -3.81 5.29 -4.51
N GLN A 43 -3.83 6.41 -5.23
CA GLN A 43 -3.44 6.46 -6.65
C GLN A 43 -1.96 6.08 -6.83
N GLY A 44 -1.07 6.60 -5.98
CA GLY A 44 0.35 6.25 -5.98
C GLY A 44 0.60 4.76 -5.72
N ARG A 45 -0.13 4.16 -4.77
CA ARG A 45 -0.07 2.71 -4.54
C ARG A 45 -0.57 1.89 -5.73
N ALA A 46 -1.65 2.33 -6.37
CA ALA A 46 -2.19 1.66 -7.54
C ALA A 46 -1.21 1.72 -8.72
N ALA A 47 -0.63 2.90 -8.98
CA ALA A 47 0.39 3.10 -10.00
C ALA A 47 1.66 2.25 -9.72
N LEU A 48 2.09 2.18 -8.46
CA LEU A 48 3.25 1.38 -8.05
C LEU A 48 3.04 -0.12 -8.37
N ARG A 49 1.86 -0.66 -8.02
CA ARG A 49 1.50 -2.06 -8.34
C ARG A 49 1.40 -2.34 -9.84
N GLN A 50 1.09 -1.31 -10.63
CA GLN A 50 0.98 -1.40 -12.08
C GLN A 50 2.32 -1.13 -12.79
N GLY A 51 3.43 -1.03 -12.03
CA GLY A 51 4.76 -0.77 -12.56
C GLY A 51 4.96 0.65 -13.10
N ARG A 52 3.99 1.55 -12.92
CA ARG A 52 4.07 2.95 -13.38
C ARG A 52 4.78 3.81 -12.35
N TYR A 53 6.08 3.59 -12.21
CA TYR A 53 6.90 4.17 -11.13
C TYR A 53 6.97 5.70 -11.16
N TYR A 54 7.05 6.32 -12.34
CA TYR A 54 7.03 7.78 -12.48
C TYR A 54 5.71 8.39 -11.97
N GLU A 55 4.59 7.78 -12.35
CA GLU A 55 3.27 8.23 -11.90
C GLU A 55 3.10 8.01 -10.40
N ALA A 56 3.56 6.84 -9.89
CA ALA A 56 3.55 6.53 -8.48
C ALA A 56 4.33 7.57 -7.66
N ALA A 57 5.54 7.92 -8.09
CA ALA A 57 6.35 8.95 -7.45
C ALA A 57 5.64 10.30 -7.39
N SER A 58 5.02 10.74 -8.49
CA SER A 58 4.25 11.99 -8.54
C SER A 58 3.08 12.00 -7.55
N HIS A 59 2.30 10.92 -7.52
CA HIS A 59 1.18 10.77 -6.59
C HIS A 59 1.64 10.72 -5.12
N PHE A 60 2.76 10.05 -4.83
CA PHE A 60 3.34 10.05 -3.49
C PHE A 60 3.87 11.42 -3.08
N GLN A 61 4.48 12.18 -4.00
CA GLN A 61 4.89 13.57 -3.73
C GLN A 61 3.68 14.45 -3.41
N GLN A 62 2.56 14.30 -4.13
CA GLN A 62 1.32 15.01 -3.81
C GLN A 62 0.77 14.60 -2.43
N ALA A 63 0.83 13.31 -2.07
CA ALA A 63 0.44 12.85 -0.74
C ALA A 63 1.33 13.45 0.36
N LEU A 64 2.63 13.59 0.09
CA LEU A 64 3.59 14.20 1.02
C LEU A 64 3.46 15.71 1.12
N ALA A 65 2.98 16.39 0.08
CA ALA A 65 2.65 17.81 0.16
C ALA A 65 1.52 18.09 1.18
N GLN A 66 0.60 17.13 1.36
CA GLN A 66 -0.47 17.21 2.36
C GLN A 66 -0.01 16.77 3.75
N ASN A 67 0.84 15.74 3.83
CA ASN A 67 1.42 15.25 5.07
C ASN A 67 2.89 14.84 4.84
N PRO A 68 3.85 15.74 5.13
CA PRO A 68 5.27 15.52 4.82
C PRO A 68 5.91 14.32 5.51
N ASP A 69 5.36 13.87 6.65
CA ASP A 69 5.93 12.81 7.49
C ASP A 69 5.14 11.50 7.42
N ARG A 70 4.25 11.38 6.43
CA ARG A 70 3.50 10.16 6.18
C ARG A 70 4.44 9.02 5.75
N ALA A 71 4.82 8.19 6.71
CA ALA A 71 5.76 7.08 6.53
C ALA A 71 5.44 6.20 5.32
N ASP A 72 4.18 5.80 5.13
CA ASP A 72 3.81 4.91 4.04
C ASP A 72 3.96 5.58 2.65
N ALA A 73 3.78 6.91 2.57
CA ALA A 73 3.99 7.66 1.33
C ALA A 73 5.48 7.89 1.05
N LEU A 74 6.30 8.12 2.09
CA LEU A 74 7.76 8.16 1.96
C LEU A 74 8.33 6.82 1.51
N ILE A 75 7.84 5.72 2.07
CA ILE A 75 8.18 4.36 1.61
C ILE A 75 7.80 4.21 0.14
N GLY A 76 6.55 4.52 -0.22
CA GLY A 76 6.08 4.44 -1.61
C GLY A 76 6.92 5.26 -2.59
N LEU A 77 7.29 6.49 -2.21
CA LEU A 77 8.18 7.34 -3.00
C LEU A 77 9.57 6.70 -3.14
N GLY A 78 10.16 6.25 -2.04
CA GLY A 78 11.47 5.59 -2.02
C GLY A 78 11.52 4.34 -2.88
N VAL A 79 10.50 3.48 -2.80
CA VAL A 79 10.38 2.27 -3.65
C VAL A 79 10.22 2.67 -5.12
N SER A 80 9.41 3.68 -5.42
CA SER A 80 9.24 4.18 -6.78
C SER A 80 10.56 4.69 -7.36
N ARG A 81 11.31 5.48 -6.58
CA ARG A 81 12.64 6.00 -6.95
C ARG A 81 13.66 4.88 -7.14
N TYR A 82 13.68 3.90 -6.25
CA TYR A 82 14.51 2.72 -6.40
C TYR A 82 14.23 1.97 -7.71
N LYS A 83 12.95 1.73 -8.04
CA LYS A 83 12.54 1.08 -9.30
C LYS A 83 12.85 1.91 -10.54
N MET A 84 13.02 3.22 -10.40
CA MET A 84 13.48 4.14 -11.45
C MET A 84 15.01 4.22 -11.54
N SER A 85 15.76 3.40 -10.79
CA SER A 85 17.23 3.49 -10.64
C SER A 85 17.72 4.82 -10.05
N ALA A 86 16.82 5.56 -9.41
CA ALA A 86 17.04 6.86 -8.81
C ALA A 86 17.46 6.65 -7.33
N PHE A 87 18.62 6.00 -7.14
CA PHE A 87 18.99 5.41 -5.85
C PHE A 87 19.31 6.44 -4.77
N ASP A 88 19.84 7.61 -5.13
CA ASP A 88 20.12 8.69 -4.18
C ASP A 88 18.82 9.24 -3.57
N GLU A 89 17.81 9.53 -4.40
CA GLU A 89 16.51 10.00 -3.90
C GLU A 89 15.78 8.89 -3.11
N ALA A 90 15.98 7.63 -3.49
CA ALA A 90 15.45 6.50 -2.73
C ALA A 90 16.07 6.44 -1.32
N VAL A 91 17.39 6.60 -1.20
CA VAL A 91 18.10 6.67 0.08
C VAL A 91 17.57 7.82 0.94
N GLU A 92 17.36 9.00 0.37
CA GLU A 92 16.83 10.15 1.10
C GLU A 92 15.43 9.87 1.67
N ALA A 93 14.50 9.43 0.82
CA ALA A 93 13.12 9.18 1.22
C ALA A 93 13.02 8.04 2.26
N LEU A 94 13.75 6.95 2.06
CA LEU A 94 13.72 5.78 2.94
C LEU A 94 14.51 6.02 4.24
N GLY A 95 15.60 6.79 4.18
CA GLY A 95 16.39 7.19 5.34
C GLY A 95 15.55 7.97 6.34
N ARG A 96 14.72 8.92 5.87
CA ARG A 96 13.74 9.63 6.72
C ARG A 96 12.82 8.65 7.46
N VAL A 97 12.35 7.62 6.77
CA VAL A 97 11.46 6.61 7.39
C VAL A 97 12.21 5.79 8.44
N VAL A 98 13.44 5.37 8.17
CA VAL A 98 14.20 4.52 9.11
C VAL A 98 14.57 5.28 10.39
N VAL A 99 14.83 6.59 10.30
CA VAL A 99 15.10 7.44 11.47
C VAL A 99 13.89 7.53 12.40
N HIS A 100 12.69 7.81 11.86
CA HIS A 100 11.48 7.99 12.67
C HIS A 100 10.73 6.69 12.99
N TYR A 101 10.82 5.71 12.10
CA TYR A 101 10.08 4.44 12.16
C TYR A 101 11.03 3.26 11.94
N PRO A 102 11.97 3.01 12.87
CA PRO A 102 13.05 2.03 12.72
C PRO A 102 12.56 0.57 12.61
N LYS A 103 11.28 0.29 12.86
CA LYS A 103 10.69 -1.05 12.73
C LYS A 103 10.03 -1.30 11.37
N ARG A 104 10.05 -0.33 10.44
CA ARG A 104 9.49 -0.48 9.09
C ARG A 104 10.43 -1.34 8.24
N ARG A 105 10.16 -2.65 8.24
CA ARG A 105 10.94 -3.68 7.52
C ARG A 105 11.15 -3.36 6.04
N GLU A 106 10.09 -2.97 5.36
CA GLU A 106 10.12 -2.58 3.95
C GLU A 106 11.06 -1.39 3.69
N ALA A 107 11.00 -0.36 4.54
CA ALA A 107 11.86 0.81 4.39
C ALA A 107 13.35 0.44 4.55
N ARG A 108 13.67 -0.39 5.55
CA ARG A 108 15.05 -0.87 5.76
C ARG A 108 15.56 -1.71 4.61
N LEU A 109 14.74 -2.63 4.08
CA LEU A 109 15.17 -3.44 2.95
C LEU A 109 15.51 -2.55 1.76
N TYR A 110 14.57 -1.73 1.29
CA TYR A 110 14.83 -0.87 0.14
C TYR A 110 15.93 0.16 0.37
N LEU A 111 16.16 0.59 1.61
CA LEU A 111 17.30 1.46 1.93
C LEU A 111 18.62 0.70 1.72
N GLY A 112 18.73 -0.52 2.26
CA GLY A 112 19.88 -1.39 2.04
C GLY A 112 20.10 -1.75 0.57
N LEU A 113 19.02 -2.03 -0.17
CA LEU A 113 19.07 -2.29 -1.60
C LEU A 113 19.52 -1.07 -2.40
N SER A 114 19.01 0.13 -2.06
CA SER A 114 19.44 1.37 -2.71
C SER A 114 20.94 1.60 -2.52
N TYR A 115 21.45 1.40 -1.30
CA TYR A 115 22.90 1.45 -1.03
C TYR A 115 23.68 0.40 -1.82
N LEU A 116 23.16 -0.82 -1.90
CA LEU A 116 23.78 -1.90 -2.65
C LEU A 116 23.89 -1.55 -4.14
N ARG A 117 22.83 -1.01 -4.74
CA ARG A 117 22.82 -0.59 -6.15
C ARG A 117 23.75 0.60 -6.41
N LYS A 118 23.93 1.50 -5.43
CA LYS A 118 24.96 2.56 -5.48
C LYS A 118 26.39 2.04 -5.34
N GLY A 119 26.58 0.88 -4.72
CA GLY A 119 27.91 0.31 -4.44
C GLY A 119 28.42 0.63 -3.04
N GLU A 120 27.58 1.24 -2.21
CA GLU A 120 27.86 1.54 -0.81
C GLU A 120 27.59 0.30 0.06
N ILE A 121 28.54 -0.64 0.07
CA ILE A 121 28.35 -1.95 0.71
C ILE A 121 28.21 -1.85 2.24
N GLY A 122 28.99 -0.99 2.89
CA GLY A 122 28.93 -0.83 4.35
C GLY A 122 27.53 -0.45 4.87
N PRO A 123 26.94 0.66 4.38
CA PRO A 123 25.56 1.04 4.72
C PRO A 123 24.53 -0.03 4.33
N ALA A 124 24.72 -0.74 3.21
CA ALA A 124 23.84 -1.83 2.82
C ALA A 124 23.84 -2.97 3.84
N GLU A 125 25.03 -3.42 4.28
CA GLU A 125 25.16 -4.48 5.31
C GLU A 125 24.49 -4.06 6.63
N GLU A 126 24.66 -2.80 7.05
CA GLU A 126 24.07 -2.28 8.27
C GLU A 126 22.53 -2.35 8.23
N GLN A 127 21.92 -1.92 7.13
CA GLN A 127 20.46 -1.94 7.02
C GLN A 127 19.90 -3.37 6.93
N LEU A 128 20.60 -4.27 6.25
CA LEU A 128 20.22 -5.68 6.19
C LEU A 128 20.36 -6.35 7.57
N ALA A 129 21.45 -6.11 8.30
CA ALA A 129 21.63 -6.63 9.65
C ALA A 129 20.54 -6.10 10.61
N ALA A 130 20.23 -4.81 10.54
CA ALA A 130 19.16 -4.20 11.31
C ALA A 130 17.77 -4.78 10.95
N LEU A 131 17.53 -5.10 9.69
CA LEU A 131 16.31 -5.78 9.25
C LEU A 131 16.22 -7.21 9.81
N ALA A 132 17.31 -7.97 9.82
CA ALA A 132 17.34 -9.33 10.39
C ALA A 132 16.95 -9.33 11.88
N ALA A 133 17.34 -8.30 12.62
CA ALA A 133 16.95 -8.12 14.03
C ALA A 133 15.44 -7.89 14.23
N LEU A 134 14.69 -7.49 13.20
CA LEU A 134 13.23 -7.30 13.24
C LEU A 134 12.44 -8.60 13.07
N LYS A 135 13.10 -9.76 13.11
CA LYS A 135 12.50 -11.09 12.93
C LYS A 135 11.64 -11.19 11.65
N PRO A 136 12.19 -10.88 10.46
CA PRO A 136 11.50 -11.13 9.21
C PRO A 136 11.34 -12.63 8.99
N HIS A 137 10.61 -13.01 7.94
CA HIS A 137 10.39 -14.43 7.66
C HIS A 137 11.73 -15.18 7.48
N PRO A 138 11.89 -16.42 8.00
CA PRO A 138 13.17 -17.14 7.94
C PRO A 138 13.76 -17.29 6.54
N ARG A 139 12.93 -17.36 5.50
CA ARG A 139 13.39 -17.39 4.10
C ARG A 139 14.11 -16.09 3.71
N LEU A 140 13.55 -14.94 4.06
CA LEU A 140 14.18 -13.64 3.81
C LEU A 140 15.50 -13.51 4.57
N VAL A 141 15.55 -13.95 5.83
CA VAL A 141 16.81 -13.98 6.61
C VAL A 141 17.87 -14.86 5.93
N ALA A 142 17.52 -16.08 5.52
CA ALA A 142 18.45 -16.99 4.88
C ALA A 142 19.00 -16.45 3.55
N GLN A 143 18.15 -15.78 2.76
CA GLN A 143 18.53 -15.09 1.53
C GLN A 143 19.49 -13.92 1.83
N MET A 144 19.19 -13.09 2.84
CA MET A 144 20.05 -12.00 3.26
C MET A 144 21.42 -12.49 3.73
N ASP A 145 21.48 -13.56 4.53
CA ASP A 145 22.74 -14.14 4.99
C ASP A 145 23.58 -14.72 3.83
N ARG A 146 22.92 -15.25 2.80
CA ARG A 146 23.60 -15.67 1.56
C ARG A 146 24.14 -14.47 0.80
N ALA A 147 23.33 -13.42 0.62
CA ALA A 147 23.72 -12.19 -0.04
C ALA A 147 24.95 -11.54 0.64
N LEU A 148 24.92 -11.37 1.97
CA LEU A 148 26.02 -10.79 2.74
C LEU A 148 27.31 -11.60 2.62
N ARG A 149 27.23 -12.94 2.56
CA ARG A 149 28.41 -13.77 2.31
C ARG A 149 29.02 -13.53 0.93
N LEU A 150 28.18 -13.43 -0.11
CA LEU A 150 28.66 -13.15 -1.47
C LEU A 150 29.36 -11.79 -1.55
N LEU A 151 28.79 -10.76 -0.92
CA LEU A 151 29.37 -9.41 -0.89
C LEU A 151 30.73 -9.33 -0.19
N ARG A 152 31.03 -10.28 0.71
CA ARG A 152 32.31 -10.35 1.42
C ARG A 152 33.38 -11.16 0.69
N VAL A 153 32.97 -12.11 -0.15
CA VAL A 153 33.90 -12.94 -0.94
C VAL A 153 34.45 -12.15 -2.12
N GLU A 154 33.61 -11.36 -2.77
CA GLU A 154 33.97 -10.57 -3.94
C GLU A 154 34.01 -9.09 -3.56
N TYR A 155 35.23 -8.53 -3.42
CA TYR A 155 35.42 -7.14 -3.03
C TYR A 155 36.33 -6.37 -4.01
N PRO A 156 35.84 -5.28 -4.66
CA PRO A 156 34.46 -4.80 -4.63
C PRO A 156 33.53 -5.71 -5.46
N PRO A 157 32.29 -5.94 -5.02
CA PRO A 157 31.36 -6.78 -5.77
C PRO A 157 30.96 -6.11 -7.09
N SER A 158 30.96 -6.90 -8.16
CA SER A 158 30.56 -6.46 -9.50
C SER A 158 29.15 -5.86 -9.51
N GLU A 159 28.88 -4.96 -10.45
CA GLU A 159 27.54 -4.38 -10.59
C GLU A 159 26.48 -5.45 -10.84
N GLU A 160 26.83 -6.45 -11.64
CA GLU A 160 25.99 -7.60 -11.95
C GLU A 160 25.65 -8.39 -10.69
N LEU A 161 26.63 -8.66 -9.83
CA LEU A 161 26.39 -9.35 -8.56
C LEU A 161 25.49 -8.52 -7.64
N ARG A 162 25.74 -7.21 -7.53
CA ARG A 162 24.92 -6.30 -6.70
C ARG A 162 23.47 -6.23 -7.20
N ALA A 163 23.27 -6.15 -8.51
CA ALA A 163 21.96 -6.13 -9.13
C ALA A 163 21.23 -7.48 -8.95
N PHE A 164 21.94 -8.60 -9.11
CA PHE A 164 21.38 -9.93 -8.88
C PHE A 164 20.93 -10.14 -7.44
N ILE A 165 21.77 -9.77 -6.47
CA ILE A 165 21.43 -9.83 -5.04
C ILE A 165 20.21 -8.96 -4.76
N ALA A 166 20.18 -7.74 -5.30
CA ALA A 166 19.08 -6.83 -5.04
C ALA A 166 17.75 -7.37 -5.57
N ALA A 167 17.72 -7.85 -6.81
CA ALA A 167 16.55 -8.48 -7.41
C ALA A 167 16.08 -9.70 -6.59
N SER A 168 17.01 -10.58 -6.19
CA SER A 168 16.68 -11.77 -5.39
C SER A 168 16.06 -11.42 -4.02
N LEU A 169 16.48 -10.32 -3.39
CA LEU A 169 15.94 -9.89 -2.10
C LEU A 169 14.59 -9.17 -2.25
N GLU A 170 14.38 -8.46 -3.36
CA GLU A 170 13.08 -7.84 -3.67
C GLU A 170 11.99 -8.89 -3.86
N ASP A 171 12.27 -9.94 -4.64
CA ASP A 171 11.33 -11.02 -4.91
C ASP A 171 10.88 -11.71 -3.61
N GLU A 172 11.82 -11.94 -2.69
CA GLU A 172 11.53 -12.57 -1.40
C GLU A 172 10.72 -11.65 -0.47
N LEU A 173 10.94 -10.34 -0.52
CA LEU A 173 10.11 -9.38 0.22
C LEU A 173 8.68 -9.33 -0.33
N GLU A 174 8.52 -9.32 -1.65
CA GLU A 174 7.21 -9.34 -2.28
C GLU A 174 6.44 -10.60 -1.88
N TRP A 175 7.09 -11.76 -1.92
CA TRP A 175 6.51 -13.01 -1.40
C TRP A 175 6.12 -12.89 0.08
N GLU A 176 6.96 -12.32 0.95
CA GLU A 176 6.61 -12.14 2.37
C GLU A 176 5.37 -11.24 2.55
N ARG A 177 5.21 -10.20 1.72
CA ARG A 177 4.01 -9.35 1.76
C ARG A 177 2.77 -10.14 1.37
N GLU A 178 2.85 -10.90 0.28
CA GLU A 178 1.73 -11.72 -0.19
C GLU A 178 1.33 -12.74 0.87
N VAL A 179 2.29 -13.41 1.48
CA VAL A 179 2.04 -14.35 2.59
C VAL A 179 1.39 -13.65 3.77
N ARG A 180 1.90 -12.49 4.18
CA ARG A 180 1.32 -11.72 5.29
C ARG A 180 -0.09 -11.25 4.96
N GLU A 181 -0.34 -10.78 3.75
CA GLU A 181 -1.67 -10.40 3.28
C GLU A 181 -2.60 -11.62 3.23
N ALA A 182 -2.11 -12.78 2.79
CA ALA A 182 -2.84 -14.03 2.82
C ALA A 182 -3.16 -14.48 4.27
N GLU A 183 -2.21 -14.39 5.21
CA GLU A 183 -2.45 -14.68 6.63
C GLU A 183 -3.47 -13.71 7.26
N VAL A 184 -3.47 -12.44 6.83
CA VAL A 184 -4.47 -11.45 7.25
C VAL A 184 -5.85 -11.70 6.62
N THR A 185 -5.91 -12.39 5.49
CA THR A 185 -7.19 -12.73 4.83
C THR A 185 -7.66 -14.15 5.11
N ARG A 186 -6.81 -15.01 5.68
CA ARG A 186 -7.19 -16.37 6.13
C ARG A 186 -8.32 -16.25 7.15
N PRO A 187 -9.48 -16.89 6.90
CA PRO A 187 -10.54 -16.98 7.88
C PRO A 187 -10.02 -17.75 9.10
N VAL A 188 -10.27 -17.22 10.30
CA VAL A 188 -10.01 -17.95 11.53
C VAL A 188 -11.09 -19.03 11.60
N TYR A 189 -10.71 -20.27 11.29
CA TYR A 189 -11.55 -21.42 11.60
C TYR A 189 -11.56 -21.57 13.12
N VAL A 190 -12.54 -20.93 13.78
CA VAL A 190 -12.93 -21.33 15.13
C VAL A 190 -13.57 -22.70 15.01
N GLU A 191 -12.99 -23.71 15.65
CA GLU A 191 -13.64 -25.02 15.73
C GLU A 191 -15.06 -24.81 16.28
N PRO A 192 -16.10 -25.36 15.62
CA PRO A 192 -17.46 -25.16 16.08
C PRO A 192 -17.61 -25.77 17.47
N PHE A 193 -17.79 -24.92 18.49
CA PHE A 193 -18.04 -25.33 19.88
C PHE A 193 -19.37 -26.09 20.03
N TRP A 194 -20.22 -26.12 18.99
CA TRP A 194 -21.50 -26.80 18.98
C TRP A 194 -21.54 -27.89 17.92
N ARG A 195 -21.40 -29.14 18.39
CA ARG A 195 -21.64 -30.34 17.60
C ARG A 195 -23.13 -30.71 17.65
N PHE A 196 -24.00 -29.85 17.09
CA PHE A 196 -25.41 -30.18 16.88
C PHE A 196 -25.86 -29.72 15.48
N GLY A 197 -26.12 -30.71 14.62
CA GLY A 197 -27.06 -30.61 13.49
C GLY A 197 -26.82 -29.53 12.42
N LEU A 198 -26.18 -29.95 11.32
CA LEU A 198 -26.38 -29.48 9.93
C LEU A 198 -26.13 -28.02 9.51
N VAL A 199 -25.87 -27.06 10.41
CA VAL A 199 -25.52 -25.69 10.00
C VAL A 199 -24.05 -25.39 10.33
N ARG A 200 -23.23 -25.10 9.31
CA ARG A 200 -21.83 -24.72 9.53
C ARG A 200 -21.75 -23.22 9.72
N CYS A 201 -21.59 -22.79 10.97
CA CYS A 201 -21.33 -21.40 11.29
C CYS A 201 -19.84 -21.16 11.51
N PHE A 202 -19.29 -20.11 10.87
CA PHE A 202 -17.97 -19.57 11.21
C PHE A 202 -18.10 -18.10 11.56
N GLN A 203 -17.15 -17.59 12.36
CA GLN A 203 -17.12 -16.19 12.78
C GLN A 203 -16.09 -15.43 11.96
N ASP A 204 -16.48 -14.30 11.36
CA ASP A 204 -15.54 -13.42 10.67
C ASP A 204 -14.71 -12.58 11.66
N ARG A 205 -13.67 -11.88 11.16
CA ARG A 205 -12.82 -10.99 11.99
C ARG A 205 -13.55 -9.79 12.58
N LEU A 206 -14.76 -9.47 12.12
CA LEU A 206 -15.61 -8.41 12.65
C LEU A 206 -16.59 -8.95 13.70
N GLY A 207 -16.47 -10.23 14.07
CA GLY A 207 -17.30 -10.88 15.06
C GLY A 207 -18.67 -11.32 14.53
N ARG A 208 -18.94 -11.20 13.24
CA ARG A 208 -20.22 -11.61 12.63
C ARG A 208 -20.24 -13.11 12.43
N LEU A 209 -21.32 -13.75 12.87
CA LEU A 209 -21.59 -15.14 12.54
C LEU A 209 -22.14 -15.25 11.12
N ILE A 210 -21.50 -16.08 10.31
CA ILE A 210 -21.95 -16.47 8.97
C ILE A 210 -22.23 -17.97 9.01
N CYS A 211 -23.46 -18.35 8.70
CA CYS A 211 -23.93 -19.73 8.75
C CYS A 211 -24.34 -20.20 7.33
N LEU A 212 -23.81 -21.34 6.91
CA LEU A 212 -24.13 -22.06 5.67
C LEU A 212 -25.04 -23.27 5.98
#